data_AF-A0A3C1YIV3-F1
#
_entry.id   AF-A0A3C1YIV3-F1
#
_cell.length_a   1.000
_cell.length_b   1.000
_cell.length_c   1.000
_cell.angle_alpha   90.00
_cell.angle_beta   90.00
_cell.angle_gamma   90.00
#
_symmetry.space_group_name_H-M   'P 1'
#
loop_
_entity.id
_entity.type
_entity.pdbx_description
1 polymer ?
#
loop_
_entity_poly.entity_id
_entity_poly.type
_entity_poly.pdbx_seq_one_letter_code
_entity_poly.pdbx_strand_id
1 'polypeptide(L)'
;MKFVDRINELETLDNEYRKEEAAFVVLYGRRRVGKTALINHFCEDKRTIYFLATEENEAENRNAFKNLVAETFDNDLLTESSLNSWDPIFKVISSESKTERIILVIDEFQYLGKANAAFPSIIQKIWDTVLSKSNIMLILCGSLINMMTSQVLNYNSPLYGRRTAQIKLKQIDFAYYHEFNEKLSLDEQIMRYAVTGGVPKYINIFQDEEDVYTAIKKNILSTNAFLYAEPEFLLQKEVSEIGSYFSILKTIAAGNHKLGKIAAALEVHQTKLTSYLKNLIDLDIIEREVPITEEHPEKSKMGLYNIKDNFITFWFKYVYPNKSLLESGRSDFVEEKIRKNLIDNHVSYVYEDICKQRTWKLLSDSLMFNRVGRWWGSKDVEIDIVAYDSNGKDILFGECKYSKNKKGLSVLDALKDKSREVKWNMENRKEHFVIFSKSGFTDELLEYAEDNHNVYLRTDT
;
A
#
# COMPACT_ATOMS: atom_id res chain seq x y z
N MET A 1 -13.26 15.69 9.41
CA MET A 1 -12.07 14.83 9.56
C MET A 1 -10.90 15.53 8.90
N LYS A 2 -9.72 15.51 9.51
CA LYS A 2 -8.49 16.07 8.94
C LYS A 2 -8.07 15.26 7.71
N PHE A 3 -7.61 15.91 6.64
CA PHE A 3 -6.95 15.24 5.52
C PHE A 3 -5.50 14.97 5.92
N VAL A 4 -5.07 13.70 5.85
CA VAL A 4 -3.79 13.23 6.41
C VAL A 4 -2.88 12.75 5.28
N ASP A 5 -1.58 13.09 5.37
CA ASP A 5 -0.53 12.72 4.41
C ASP A 5 -0.83 13.27 2.98
N ARG A 6 -0.26 12.62 1.94
CA ARG A 6 -0.44 12.88 0.50
C ARG A 6 0.24 14.13 -0.03
N ILE A 7 1.26 14.60 0.68
CA ILE A 7 2.01 15.81 0.34
C ILE A 7 2.59 15.70 -1.07
N ASN A 8 3.28 14.59 -1.37
CA ASN A 8 3.93 14.37 -2.67
C ASN A 8 2.90 14.18 -3.81
N GLU A 9 1.79 13.49 -3.53
CA GLU A 9 0.72 13.29 -4.51
C GLU A 9 -0.01 14.59 -4.85
N LEU A 10 -0.31 15.42 -3.84
CA LEU A 10 -0.89 16.76 -4.03
C LEU A 10 0.06 17.67 -4.79
N GLU A 11 1.34 17.70 -4.41
CA GLU A 11 2.37 18.48 -5.12
C GLU A 11 2.46 18.07 -6.60
N THR A 12 2.40 16.76 -6.88
CA THR A 12 2.38 16.25 -8.27
C THR A 12 1.16 16.78 -9.03
N LEU A 13 -0.04 16.71 -8.44
CA LEU A 13 -1.27 17.19 -9.06
C LEU A 13 -1.24 18.71 -9.29
N ASP A 14 -0.78 19.49 -8.31
CA ASP A 14 -0.66 20.94 -8.43
C ASP A 14 0.39 21.35 -9.47
N ASN A 15 1.52 20.65 -9.56
CA ASN A 15 2.53 20.88 -10.59
C ASN A 15 1.97 20.64 -12.00
N GLU A 16 1.18 19.59 -12.21
CA GLU A 16 0.51 19.34 -13.49
C GLU A 16 -0.61 20.34 -13.79
N TYR A 17 -1.32 20.81 -12.77
CA TYR A 17 -2.38 21.80 -12.92
C TYR A 17 -1.84 23.18 -13.34
N ARG A 18 -0.66 23.58 -12.84
CA ARG A 18 -0.04 24.87 -13.13
C ARG A 18 0.60 24.97 -14.51
N LYS A 19 0.81 23.86 -15.21
CA LYS A 19 1.37 23.85 -16.57
C LYS A 19 0.41 24.51 -17.56
N GLU A 20 0.94 25.23 -18.55
CA GLU A 20 0.12 25.84 -19.61
C GLU A 20 -0.48 24.77 -20.53
N GLU A 21 0.24 23.68 -20.79
CA GLU A 21 -0.26 22.60 -21.63
C GLU A 21 -1.35 21.77 -20.94
N ALA A 22 -2.09 21.02 -21.76
CA ALA A 22 -3.04 20.03 -21.28
C ALA A 22 -2.31 18.94 -20.47
N ALA A 23 -2.83 18.61 -19.30
CA ALA A 23 -2.28 17.57 -18.44
C ALA A 23 -3.14 16.29 -18.48
N PHE A 24 -2.48 15.13 -18.42
CA PHE A 24 -3.15 13.83 -18.33
C PHE A 24 -2.53 13.04 -17.19
N VAL A 25 -3.21 13.02 -16.06
CA VAL A 25 -2.79 12.31 -14.86
C VAL A 25 -3.53 10.98 -14.74
N VAL A 26 -2.78 9.93 -14.41
CA VAL A 26 -3.35 8.62 -14.06
C VAL A 26 -3.18 8.38 -12.58
N LEU A 27 -4.29 8.32 -11.83
CA LEU A 27 -4.31 8.01 -10.39
C LEU A 27 -4.89 6.61 -10.17
N TYR A 28 -4.13 5.70 -9.59
CA TYR A 28 -4.62 4.34 -9.38
C TYR A 28 -4.08 3.76 -8.09
N GLY A 29 -4.73 2.72 -7.60
CA GLY A 29 -4.35 2.09 -6.35
C GLY A 29 -5.51 1.30 -5.77
N ARG A 30 -5.23 0.47 -4.76
CA ARG A 30 -6.22 -0.42 -4.17
C ARG A 30 -7.44 0.33 -3.67
N ARG A 31 -8.57 -0.36 -3.51
CA ARG A 31 -9.77 0.24 -2.89
C ARG A 31 -9.42 0.79 -1.50
N ARG A 32 -10.07 1.89 -1.13
CA ARG A 32 -10.06 2.50 0.23
C ARG A 32 -8.78 3.17 0.69
N VAL A 33 -7.75 3.25 -0.15
CA VAL A 33 -6.51 4.02 0.13
C VAL A 33 -6.67 5.55 0.03
N GLY A 34 -7.88 6.03 -0.29
CA GLY A 34 -8.22 7.47 -0.27
C GLY A 34 -8.16 8.19 -1.62
N LYS A 35 -8.28 7.50 -2.77
CA LYS A 35 -8.20 8.12 -4.11
C LYS A 35 -9.23 9.24 -4.30
N THR A 36 -10.51 8.94 -4.10
CA THR A 36 -11.60 9.93 -4.19
C THR A 36 -11.39 11.09 -3.23
N ALA A 37 -10.92 10.82 -2.00
CA ALA A 37 -10.63 11.87 -1.02
C ALA A 37 -9.49 12.79 -1.50
N LEU A 38 -8.42 12.22 -2.06
CA LEU A 38 -7.31 12.99 -2.65
C LEU A 38 -7.77 13.85 -3.82
N ILE A 39 -8.54 13.29 -4.76
CA ILE A 39 -9.05 14.04 -5.90
C ILE A 39 -9.96 15.18 -5.43
N ASN A 40 -10.93 14.88 -4.56
CA ASN A 40 -11.86 15.88 -4.07
C ASN A 40 -11.12 17.03 -3.36
N HIS A 41 -10.17 16.70 -2.48
CA HIS A 41 -9.37 17.70 -1.79
C HIS A 41 -8.53 18.54 -2.75
N PHE A 42 -7.92 17.90 -3.76
CA PHE A 42 -7.19 18.62 -4.80
C PHE A 42 -8.09 19.54 -5.65
N CYS A 43 -9.35 19.15 -5.89
CA CYS A 43 -10.30 19.90 -6.71
C CYS A 43 -11.05 21.00 -5.95
N GLU A 44 -10.86 21.13 -4.63
CA GLU A 44 -11.40 22.23 -3.83
C GLU A 44 -11.00 23.57 -4.50
N ASP A 45 -11.99 24.46 -4.68
CA ASP A 45 -11.86 25.77 -5.31
C ASP A 45 -11.35 25.79 -6.77
N LYS A 46 -11.45 24.67 -7.50
CA LYS A 46 -11.08 24.57 -8.93
C LYS A 46 -12.26 24.15 -9.80
N ARG A 47 -12.42 24.75 -10.98
CA ARG A 47 -13.49 24.38 -11.94
C ARG A 47 -13.33 22.92 -12.40
N THR A 48 -14.25 22.06 -11.96
CA THR A 48 -14.11 20.61 -12.06
C THR A 48 -15.37 19.95 -12.60
N ILE A 49 -15.21 19.01 -13.53
CA ILE A 49 -16.23 18.03 -13.91
C ILE A 49 -15.81 16.69 -13.31
N TYR A 50 -16.61 16.16 -12.38
CA TYR A 50 -16.35 14.87 -11.75
C TYR A 50 -17.33 13.82 -12.26
N PHE A 51 -16.85 12.93 -13.14
CA PHE A 51 -17.65 11.82 -13.66
C PHE A 51 -17.26 10.50 -12.99
N LEU A 52 -18.23 9.81 -12.38
CA LEU A 52 -18.05 8.46 -11.85
C LEU A 52 -18.57 7.45 -12.87
N ALA A 53 -17.67 6.65 -13.45
CA ALA A 53 -18.06 5.54 -14.30
C ALA A 53 -18.64 4.38 -13.48
N THR A 54 -19.68 3.73 -14.01
CA THR A 54 -20.37 2.59 -13.39
C THR A 54 -20.17 1.31 -14.20
N GLU A 55 -20.53 0.16 -13.63
CA GLU A 55 -20.51 -1.14 -14.33
C GLU A 55 -21.61 -1.29 -15.40
N GLU A 56 -22.42 -0.25 -15.61
CA GLU A 56 -23.45 -0.16 -16.64
C GLU A 56 -22.85 -0.19 -18.06
N ASN A 57 -23.71 -0.36 -19.06
CA ASN A 57 -23.25 -0.38 -20.44
C ASN A 57 -22.71 0.99 -20.87
N GLU A 58 -21.97 1.02 -21.99
CA GLU A 58 -21.34 2.25 -22.47
C GLU A 58 -22.35 3.35 -22.79
N ALA A 59 -23.55 3.01 -23.28
CA ALA A 59 -24.55 4.00 -23.65
C ALA A 59 -25.13 4.72 -22.43
N GLU A 60 -25.38 3.99 -21.34
CA GLU A 60 -25.81 4.55 -20.05
C GLU A 60 -24.72 5.46 -19.45
N ASN A 61 -23.48 4.99 -19.39
CA ASN A 61 -22.34 5.82 -18.94
C ASN A 61 -22.18 7.08 -19.80
N ARG A 62 -22.32 6.97 -21.14
CA ARG A 62 -22.23 8.11 -22.05
C ARG A 62 -23.35 9.12 -21.81
N ASN A 63 -24.58 8.66 -21.61
CA ASN A 63 -25.71 9.53 -21.32
C ASN A 63 -25.58 10.22 -19.96
N ALA A 64 -25.11 9.50 -18.93
CA ALA A 64 -24.82 10.08 -17.62
C ALA A 64 -23.74 11.18 -17.74
N PHE A 65 -22.64 10.91 -18.46
CA PHE A 65 -21.59 11.89 -18.69
C PHE A 65 -22.09 13.10 -19.49
N LYS A 66 -22.89 12.86 -20.55
CA LYS A 66 -23.52 13.92 -21.34
C LYS A 66 -24.36 14.85 -20.47
N ASN A 67 -25.23 14.29 -19.63
CA ASN A 67 -26.12 15.06 -18.76
C ASN A 67 -25.33 15.86 -17.73
N LEU A 68 -24.29 15.27 -17.13
CA LEU A 68 -23.39 15.96 -16.20
C LEU A 68 -22.72 17.17 -16.87
N VAL A 69 -22.19 17.00 -18.08
CA VAL A 69 -21.52 18.09 -18.83
C VAL A 69 -22.54 19.16 -19.24
N ALA A 70 -23.75 18.76 -19.63
CA ALA A 70 -24.80 19.70 -19.99
C ALA A 70 -25.25 20.54 -18.79
N GLU A 71 -25.47 19.92 -17.63
CA GLU A 71 -25.84 20.61 -16.38
C GLU A 71 -24.72 21.53 -15.89
N THR A 72 -23.45 21.10 -15.97
CA THR A 72 -22.30 21.89 -15.50
C THR A 72 -22.13 23.21 -16.29
N PHE A 73 -22.63 23.25 -17.53
CA PHE A 73 -22.46 24.39 -18.43
C PHE A 73 -23.78 24.99 -18.92
N ASP A 74 -24.90 24.66 -18.28
CA ASP A 74 -26.24 25.12 -18.65
C ASP A 74 -26.55 24.98 -20.16
N ASN A 75 -26.19 23.82 -20.74
CA ASN A 75 -26.27 23.56 -22.18
C ASN A 75 -27.47 22.68 -22.56
N ASP A 76 -28.64 23.31 -22.68
CA ASP A 76 -29.92 22.65 -23.02
C ASP A 76 -29.86 21.86 -24.35
N LEU A 77 -29.13 22.37 -25.35
CA LEU A 77 -28.97 21.70 -26.65
C LEU A 77 -28.26 20.35 -26.50
N LEU A 78 -27.28 20.25 -25.60
CA LEU A 78 -26.59 18.98 -25.33
C LEU A 78 -27.51 18.01 -24.58
N THR A 79 -28.33 18.49 -23.65
CA THR A 79 -29.33 17.68 -22.92
C THR A 79 -30.29 16.98 -23.87
N GLU A 80 -30.86 17.72 -24.82
CA GLU A 80 -31.85 17.21 -25.78
C GLU A 80 -31.24 16.34 -26.89
N SER A 81 -29.92 16.40 -27.09
CA SER A 81 -29.25 15.65 -28.15
C SER A 81 -29.17 14.14 -27.87
N SER A 82 -29.40 13.32 -28.90
CA SER A 82 -29.12 11.88 -28.85
C SER A 82 -27.74 11.61 -29.46
N LEU A 83 -26.79 11.17 -28.63
CA LEU A 83 -25.40 10.97 -29.03
C LEU A 83 -25.02 9.49 -29.02
N ASN A 84 -24.47 9.05 -30.15
CA ASN A 84 -23.91 7.71 -30.33
C ASN A 84 -22.37 7.68 -30.20
N SER A 85 -21.75 8.81 -29.89
CA SER A 85 -20.30 8.95 -29.73
C SER A 85 -19.95 9.90 -28.59
N TRP A 86 -18.76 9.73 -28.04
CA TRP A 86 -18.24 10.55 -26.95
C TRP A 86 -17.66 11.88 -27.44
N ASP A 87 -17.11 11.92 -28.67
CA ASP A 87 -16.42 13.09 -29.23
C ASP A 87 -17.19 14.43 -29.07
N PRO A 88 -18.51 14.52 -29.31
CA PRO A 88 -19.24 15.79 -29.19
C PRO A 88 -19.24 16.33 -27.77
N ILE A 89 -19.35 15.45 -26.76
CA ILE A 89 -19.37 15.84 -25.34
C ILE A 89 -18.03 16.47 -24.96
N PHE A 90 -16.92 15.84 -25.33
CA PHE A 90 -15.58 16.36 -25.06
C PHE A 90 -15.25 17.65 -25.83
N LYS A 91 -15.85 17.86 -27.02
CA LYS A 91 -15.72 19.14 -27.74
C LYS A 91 -16.38 20.30 -27.00
N VAL A 92 -17.50 20.06 -26.31
CA VAL A 92 -18.13 21.08 -25.44
C VAL A 92 -17.18 21.45 -24.31
N ILE A 93 -16.64 20.46 -23.58
CA ILE A 93 -15.66 20.70 -22.50
C ILE A 93 -14.44 21.49 -23.00
N SER A 94 -13.89 21.10 -24.16
CA SER A 94 -12.77 21.80 -24.81
C SER A 94 -13.11 23.26 -25.12
N SER A 95 -14.31 23.56 -25.61
CA SER A 95 -14.74 24.93 -25.88
C SER A 95 -14.82 25.76 -24.61
N GLU A 96 -15.41 25.21 -23.55
CA GLU A 96 -15.56 25.87 -22.25
C GLU A 96 -14.21 26.15 -21.56
N SER A 97 -13.23 25.25 -21.76
CA SER A 97 -11.89 25.37 -21.18
C SER A 97 -11.09 26.60 -21.65
N LYS A 98 -11.54 27.27 -22.72
CA LYS A 98 -10.87 28.49 -23.22
C LYS A 98 -10.96 29.67 -22.25
N THR A 99 -11.95 29.66 -21.34
CA THR A 99 -12.19 30.73 -20.38
C THR A 99 -11.38 30.54 -19.10
N GLU A 100 -11.32 29.30 -18.62
CA GLU A 100 -10.68 28.91 -17.38
C GLU A 100 -10.25 27.44 -17.50
N ARG A 101 -9.17 27.05 -16.81
CA ARG A 101 -8.70 25.66 -16.82
C ARG A 101 -9.74 24.75 -16.17
N ILE A 102 -10.12 23.68 -16.87
CA ILE A 102 -11.08 22.69 -16.37
C ILE A 102 -10.34 21.41 -15.95
N ILE A 103 -10.63 20.92 -14.75
CA ILE A 103 -10.25 19.58 -14.32
C ILE A 103 -11.37 18.62 -14.73
N LEU A 104 -11.04 17.62 -15.54
CA LEU A 104 -11.97 16.55 -15.90
C LEU A 104 -11.53 15.26 -15.19
N VAL A 105 -12.31 14.81 -14.22
CA VAL A 105 -12.08 13.55 -13.53
C VAL A 105 -13.00 12.48 -14.12
N ILE A 106 -12.42 11.36 -14.52
CA ILE A 106 -13.15 10.13 -14.83
C ILE A 106 -12.74 9.09 -13.78
N ASP A 107 -13.56 8.95 -12.74
CA ASP A 107 -13.37 8.01 -11.65
C ASP A 107 -13.90 6.62 -12.01
N GLU A 108 -13.25 5.59 -11.45
CA GLU A 108 -13.45 4.18 -11.78
C GLU A 108 -13.42 3.89 -13.31
N PHE A 109 -12.52 4.60 -14.03
CA PHE A 109 -12.33 4.53 -15.49
C PHE A 109 -12.31 3.11 -16.06
N GLN A 110 -11.77 2.15 -15.29
CA GLN A 110 -11.65 0.78 -15.74
C GLN A 110 -12.98 0.14 -16.15
N TYR A 111 -14.11 0.62 -15.60
CA TYR A 111 -15.43 0.09 -15.94
C TYR A 111 -15.85 0.42 -17.37
N LEU A 112 -15.42 1.56 -17.91
CA LEU A 112 -15.66 1.90 -19.32
C LEU A 112 -14.89 0.96 -20.24
N GLY A 113 -13.62 0.65 -19.92
CA GLY A 113 -12.84 -0.34 -20.67
C GLY A 113 -13.32 -1.78 -20.46
N LYS A 114 -14.02 -2.08 -19.35
CA LYS A 114 -14.69 -3.37 -19.11
C LYS A 114 -15.93 -3.50 -20.01
N ALA A 115 -16.73 -2.45 -20.10
CA ALA A 115 -17.94 -2.41 -20.91
C ALA A 115 -17.62 -2.40 -22.42
N ASN A 116 -16.54 -1.72 -22.83
CA ASN A 116 -16.05 -1.70 -24.20
C ASN A 116 -14.51 -1.75 -24.23
N ALA A 117 -13.96 -2.88 -24.69
CA ALA A 117 -12.51 -3.07 -24.80
C ALA A 117 -11.81 -2.06 -25.74
N ALA A 118 -12.54 -1.44 -26.67
CA ALA A 118 -12.02 -0.38 -27.55
C ALA A 118 -12.04 1.01 -26.91
N PHE A 119 -12.62 1.19 -25.72
CA PHE A 119 -12.77 2.48 -25.06
C PHE A 119 -11.44 3.23 -24.83
N PRO A 120 -10.32 2.56 -24.43
CA PRO A 120 -9.03 3.24 -24.36
C PRO A 120 -8.59 3.89 -25.68
N SER A 121 -8.90 3.28 -26.83
CA SER A 121 -8.64 3.85 -28.15
C SER A 121 -9.57 5.01 -28.49
N ILE A 122 -10.81 5.00 -28.00
CA ILE A 122 -11.74 6.13 -28.12
C ILE A 122 -11.20 7.34 -27.36
N ILE A 123 -10.75 7.15 -26.12
CA ILE A 123 -10.14 8.21 -25.31
C ILE A 123 -8.81 8.67 -25.91
N GLN A 124 -8.01 7.77 -26.48
CA GLN A 124 -6.80 8.13 -27.21
C GLN A 124 -7.10 9.13 -28.33
N LYS A 125 -8.09 8.81 -29.18
CA LYS A 125 -8.53 9.68 -30.27
C LYS A 125 -9.00 11.04 -29.73
N ILE A 126 -9.82 11.05 -28.68
CA ILE A 126 -10.32 12.29 -28.06
C ILE A 126 -9.18 13.13 -27.49
N TRP A 127 -8.21 12.49 -26.82
CA TRP A 127 -7.03 13.16 -26.31
C TRP A 127 -6.22 13.83 -27.43
N ASP A 128 -5.86 13.05 -28.45
CA ASP A 128 -4.98 13.51 -29.54
C ASP A 128 -5.62 14.59 -30.42
N THR A 129 -6.95 14.53 -30.61
CA THR A 129 -7.65 15.43 -31.54
C THR A 129 -8.28 16.65 -30.87
N VAL A 130 -8.66 16.56 -29.58
CA VAL A 130 -9.42 17.59 -28.86
C VAL A 130 -8.69 18.05 -27.60
N LEU A 131 -8.53 17.17 -26.62
CA LEU A 131 -8.17 17.57 -25.25
C LEU A 131 -6.73 18.05 -25.10
N SER A 132 -5.78 17.44 -25.81
CA SER A 132 -4.36 17.82 -25.77
C SER A 132 -4.08 19.25 -26.24
N LYS A 133 -5.04 19.88 -26.93
CA LYS A 133 -4.96 21.25 -27.45
C LYS A 133 -5.82 22.24 -26.66
N SER A 134 -6.33 21.81 -25.51
CA SER A 134 -7.29 22.55 -24.68
C SER A 134 -6.67 22.86 -23.32
N ASN A 135 -7.18 23.88 -22.62
CA ASN A 135 -6.69 24.24 -21.29
C ASN A 135 -7.35 23.36 -20.23
N ILE A 136 -6.97 22.09 -20.19
CA ILE A 136 -7.59 21.11 -19.30
C ILE A 136 -6.57 20.24 -18.57
N MET A 137 -7.01 19.66 -17.47
CA MET A 137 -6.33 18.56 -16.79
C MET A 137 -7.27 17.35 -16.75
N LEU A 138 -6.95 16.29 -17.48
CA LEU A 138 -7.65 15.01 -17.41
C LEU A 138 -7.06 14.15 -16.30
N ILE A 139 -7.90 13.67 -15.38
CA ILE A 139 -7.54 12.71 -14.34
C ILE A 139 -8.32 11.43 -14.61
N LEU A 140 -7.63 10.35 -15.00
CA LEU A 140 -8.22 9.01 -15.02
C LEU A 140 -7.91 8.30 -13.71
N CYS A 141 -8.95 7.91 -12.97
CA CYS A 141 -8.83 7.22 -11.70
C CYS A 141 -9.38 5.80 -11.76
N GLY A 142 -8.78 4.86 -11.04
CA GLY A 142 -9.32 3.51 -10.94
C GLY A 142 -8.83 2.69 -9.75
N SER A 143 -9.74 1.85 -9.24
CA SER A 143 -9.46 0.99 -8.08
C SER A 143 -8.99 -0.42 -8.41
N LEU A 144 -9.28 -0.90 -9.63
CA LEU A 144 -8.82 -2.21 -10.12
C LEU A 144 -7.44 -2.08 -10.76
N ILE A 145 -6.40 -2.43 -10.01
CA ILE A 145 -5.01 -2.19 -10.42
C ILE A 145 -4.68 -2.90 -11.72
N ASN A 146 -5.11 -4.16 -11.87
CA ASN A 146 -4.86 -4.94 -13.08
C ASN A 146 -5.49 -4.32 -14.32
N MET A 147 -6.71 -3.77 -14.19
CA MET A 147 -7.41 -3.15 -15.30
C MET A 147 -6.83 -1.77 -15.65
N MET A 148 -6.52 -0.94 -14.65
CA MET A 148 -5.82 0.33 -14.91
C MET A 148 -4.46 0.11 -15.57
N THR A 149 -3.74 -0.92 -15.12
CA THR A 149 -2.44 -1.29 -15.70
C THR A 149 -2.61 -1.72 -17.16
N SER A 150 -3.55 -2.62 -17.46
CA SER A 150 -3.76 -3.10 -18.83
C SER A 150 -4.32 -2.04 -19.77
N GLN A 151 -5.26 -1.22 -19.30
CA GLN A 151 -5.96 -0.25 -20.12
C GLN A 151 -5.19 1.05 -20.32
N VAL A 152 -4.30 1.43 -19.40
CA VAL A 152 -3.64 2.75 -19.41
C VAL A 152 -2.11 2.68 -19.31
N LEU A 153 -1.56 1.80 -18.47
CA LEU A 153 -0.15 1.88 -18.07
C LEU A 153 0.79 0.91 -18.80
N ASN A 154 0.25 -0.12 -19.47
CA ASN A 154 1.06 -1.06 -20.26
C ASN A 154 1.54 -0.40 -21.56
N TYR A 155 2.74 -0.75 -22.02
CA TYR A 155 3.32 -0.20 -23.26
C TYR A 155 2.40 -0.38 -24.49
N ASN A 156 1.66 -1.50 -24.53
CA ASN A 156 0.71 -1.80 -25.61
C ASN A 156 -0.63 -1.07 -25.46
N SER A 157 -0.85 -0.31 -24.38
CA SER A 157 -2.06 0.48 -24.20
C SER A 157 -2.07 1.68 -25.17
N PRO A 158 -3.21 1.96 -25.83
CA PRO A 158 -3.45 3.21 -26.55
C PRO A 158 -3.09 4.49 -25.77
N LEU A 159 -3.21 4.47 -24.44
CA LEU A 159 -3.06 5.65 -23.58
C LEU A 159 -1.65 5.79 -22.99
N TYR A 160 -0.76 4.81 -23.16
CA TYR A 160 0.55 4.77 -22.50
C TYR A 160 1.34 6.07 -22.63
N GLY A 161 1.62 6.52 -23.87
CA GLY A 161 2.49 7.66 -24.13
C GLY A 161 1.87 9.05 -23.90
N ARG A 162 0.65 9.13 -23.34
CA ARG A 162 -0.11 10.39 -23.24
C ARG A 162 -0.18 10.97 -21.85
N ARG A 163 0.11 10.16 -20.83
CA ARG A 163 0.12 10.59 -19.43
C ARG A 163 1.29 11.55 -19.18
N THR A 164 1.00 12.68 -18.54
CA THR A 164 2.00 13.66 -18.08
C THR A 164 2.48 13.35 -16.66
N ALA A 165 1.61 12.74 -15.85
CA ALA A 165 1.96 12.20 -14.53
C ALA A 165 1.22 10.90 -14.21
N GLN A 166 1.77 10.15 -13.25
CA GLN A 166 1.21 8.90 -12.79
C GLN A 166 1.39 8.79 -11.27
N ILE A 167 0.31 8.47 -10.57
CA ILE A 167 0.30 8.32 -9.11
C ILE A 167 -0.26 6.93 -8.79
N LYS A 168 0.58 6.07 -8.20
CA LYS A 168 0.13 4.83 -7.55
C LYS A 168 -0.12 5.13 -6.08
N LEU A 169 -1.36 5.41 -5.70
CA LEU A 169 -1.73 5.73 -4.33
C LEU A 169 -1.63 4.48 -3.44
N LYS A 170 -0.76 4.55 -2.43
CA LYS A 170 -0.48 3.46 -1.49
C LYS A 170 -1.18 3.69 -0.15
N GLN A 171 -1.05 2.74 0.76
CA GLN A 171 -1.46 2.93 2.16
C GLN A 171 -0.67 4.10 2.79
N ILE A 172 -1.23 4.70 3.83
CA ILE A 172 -0.57 5.75 4.62
C ILE A 172 0.56 5.10 5.43
N ASP A 173 1.75 5.70 5.39
CA ASP A 173 2.86 5.23 6.22
C ASP A 173 2.59 5.47 7.71
N PHE A 174 3.14 4.59 8.55
CA PHE A 174 3.00 4.69 10.00
C PHE A 174 3.46 6.07 10.55
N ALA A 175 4.41 6.71 9.88
CA ALA A 175 4.90 8.05 10.23
C ALA A 175 3.78 9.09 10.36
N TYR A 176 2.68 8.94 9.62
CA TYR A 176 1.52 9.84 9.64
C TYR A 176 0.34 9.30 10.45
N TYR A 177 0.46 8.12 11.08
CA TYR A 177 -0.64 7.48 11.80
C TYR A 177 -1.16 8.33 12.97
N HIS A 178 -0.25 9.01 13.67
CA HIS A 178 -0.55 9.90 14.78
C HIS A 178 -1.52 11.03 14.39
N GLU A 179 -1.54 11.46 13.13
CA GLU A 179 -2.41 12.55 12.66
C GLU A 179 -3.88 12.13 12.53
N PHE A 180 -4.18 10.82 12.47
CA PHE A 180 -5.56 10.35 12.50
C PHE A 180 -6.18 10.49 13.88
N ASN A 181 -5.39 10.33 14.95
CA ASN A 181 -5.86 10.52 16.31
C ASN A 181 -4.69 10.80 17.26
N GLU A 182 -4.48 12.09 17.54
CA GLU A 182 -3.38 12.59 18.38
C GLU A 182 -3.48 12.16 19.85
N LYS A 183 -4.62 11.61 20.28
CA LYS A 183 -4.82 11.15 21.67
C LYS A 183 -4.22 9.76 21.94
N LEU A 184 -3.90 9.01 20.89
CA LEU A 184 -3.38 7.64 21.04
C LEU A 184 -1.92 7.67 21.46
N SER A 185 -1.57 6.87 22.46
CA SER A 185 -0.17 6.60 22.78
C SER A 185 0.53 5.92 21.60
N LEU A 186 1.86 6.03 21.51
CA LEU A 186 2.61 5.37 20.43
C LEU A 186 2.39 3.85 20.41
N ASP A 187 2.26 3.23 21.59
CA ASP A 187 1.94 1.80 21.71
C ASP A 187 0.58 1.46 21.08
N GLU A 188 -0.46 2.25 21.37
CA GLU A 188 -1.78 2.06 20.78
C GLU A 188 -1.78 2.32 19.27
N GLN A 189 -1.01 3.31 18.80
CA GLN A 189 -0.84 3.57 17.38
C GLN A 189 -0.22 2.36 16.68
N ILE A 190 0.86 1.78 17.22
CA ILE A 190 1.52 0.58 16.67
C ILE A 190 0.54 -0.60 16.67
N MET A 191 -0.14 -0.85 17.79
CA MET A 191 -1.11 -1.95 17.91
C MET A 191 -2.25 -1.82 16.90
N ARG A 192 -2.81 -0.62 16.74
CA ARG A 192 -3.90 -0.37 15.78
C ARG A 192 -3.39 -0.43 14.35
N TYR A 193 -2.24 0.15 14.02
CA TYR A 193 -1.63 0.06 12.70
C TYR A 193 -1.27 -1.39 12.31
N ALA A 194 -0.86 -2.21 13.28
CA ALA A 194 -0.65 -3.63 13.05
C ALA A 194 -1.93 -4.34 12.62
N VAL A 195 -3.11 -3.88 13.04
CA VAL A 195 -4.38 -4.47 12.62
C VAL A 195 -4.93 -3.81 11.36
N THR A 196 -4.99 -2.48 11.31
CA THR A 196 -5.65 -1.73 10.23
C THR A 196 -4.75 -1.51 9.01
N GLY A 197 -3.44 -1.64 9.18
CA GLY A 197 -2.47 -1.07 8.24
C GLY A 197 -2.66 0.43 8.09
N GLY A 198 -2.20 0.95 6.95
CA GLY A 198 -2.32 2.34 6.57
C GLY A 198 -3.55 2.65 5.74
N VAL A 199 -4.62 1.84 5.79
CA VAL A 199 -5.82 2.05 4.97
C VAL A 199 -6.76 3.03 5.69
N PRO A 200 -6.98 4.27 5.19
CA PRO A 200 -7.75 5.29 5.90
C PRO A 200 -9.14 4.83 6.35
N LYS A 201 -9.86 4.07 5.52
CA LYS A 201 -11.19 3.56 5.89
C LYS A 201 -11.14 2.63 7.10
N TYR A 202 -10.10 1.82 7.25
CA TYR A 202 -9.98 0.87 8.36
C TYR A 202 -9.56 1.59 9.64
N ILE A 203 -8.64 2.56 9.52
CA ILE A 203 -8.22 3.43 10.62
C ILE A 203 -9.43 4.18 11.20
N ASN A 204 -10.24 4.79 10.34
CA ASN A 204 -11.42 5.55 10.76
C ASN A 204 -12.46 4.68 11.48
N ILE A 205 -12.62 3.41 11.09
CA ILE A 205 -13.53 2.47 11.78
C ILE A 205 -13.07 2.20 13.23
N PHE A 206 -11.76 2.28 13.50
CA PHE A 206 -11.21 2.05 14.83
C PHE A 206 -11.25 3.31 15.72
N GLN A 207 -11.46 4.51 15.16
CA GLN A 207 -11.28 5.78 15.89
C GLN A 207 -12.16 5.93 17.13
N ASP A 208 -13.39 5.42 17.09
CA ASP A 208 -14.38 5.60 18.16
C ASP A 208 -14.27 4.58 19.30
N GLU A 209 -13.30 3.67 19.23
CA GLU A 209 -13.15 2.56 20.18
C GLU A 209 -12.07 2.86 21.20
N GLU A 210 -12.32 2.45 22.45
CA GLU A 210 -11.43 2.70 23.60
C GLU A 210 -10.05 2.04 23.41
N ASP A 211 -10.03 0.75 23.12
CA ASP A 211 -8.80 -0.02 22.92
C ASP A 211 -8.83 -0.89 21.66
N VAL A 212 -7.65 -1.36 21.25
CA VAL A 212 -7.48 -2.15 20.01
C VAL A 212 -8.27 -3.46 20.02
N TYR A 213 -8.44 -4.11 21.17
CA TYR A 213 -9.13 -5.40 21.24
C TYR A 213 -10.65 -5.22 21.20
N THR A 214 -11.17 -4.19 21.86
CA THR A 214 -12.58 -3.78 21.70
C THR A 214 -12.87 -3.43 20.24
N ALA A 215 -11.97 -2.71 19.57
CA ALA A 215 -12.09 -2.40 18.15
C ALA A 215 -12.09 -3.66 17.27
N ILE A 216 -11.17 -4.60 17.49
CA ILE A 216 -11.13 -5.90 16.80
C ILE A 216 -12.46 -6.64 16.98
N LYS A 217 -12.93 -6.77 18.21
CA LYS A 217 -14.15 -7.53 18.53
C LYS A 217 -15.37 -6.98 17.80
N LYS A 218 -15.61 -5.68 17.93
CA LYS A 218 -16.80 -5.02 17.36
C LYS A 218 -16.73 -4.89 15.85
N ASN A 219 -15.57 -4.50 15.32
CA ASN A 219 -15.45 -4.08 13.93
C ASN A 219 -14.90 -5.15 12.98
N ILE A 220 -14.31 -6.23 13.51
CA ILE A 220 -13.74 -7.32 12.68
C ILE A 220 -14.35 -8.68 13.02
N LEU A 221 -14.47 -9.06 14.30
CA LEU A 221 -14.93 -10.40 14.68
C LEU A 221 -16.46 -10.57 14.64
N SER A 222 -17.20 -9.46 14.64
CA SER A 222 -18.64 -9.48 14.41
C SER A 222 -18.94 -9.78 12.94
N THR A 223 -19.75 -10.80 12.67
CA THR A 223 -20.13 -11.22 11.31
C THR A 223 -20.90 -10.15 10.53
N ASN A 224 -21.54 -9.21 11.23
CA ASN A 224 -22.23 -8.07 10.64
C ASN A 224 -21.31 -6.87 10.39
N ALA A 225 -20.08 -6.91 10.88
CA ALA A 225 -19.15 -5.80 10.73
C ALA A 225 -18.54 -5.76 9.33
N PHE A 226 -18.35 -4.54 8.84
CA PHE A 226 -17.84 -4.29 7.50
C PHE A 226 -16.47 -4.94 7.21
N LEU A 227 -15.58 -5.00 8.21
CA LEU A 227 -14.24 -5.57 8.01
C LEU A 227 -14.24 -7.11 8.07
N TYR A 228 -15.31 -7.76 8.54
CA TYR A 228 -15.37 -9.23 8.64
C TYR A 228 -15.18 -9.92 7.29
N ALA A 229 -15.85 -9.44 6.24
CA ALA A 229 -15.79 -10.02 4.90
C ALA A 229 -14.88 -9.24 3.93
N GLU A 230 -14.10 -8.30 4.46
CA GLU A 230 -13.43 -7.33 3.60
C GLU A 230 -12.39 -7.93 2.62
N PRO A 231 -11.46 -8.80 3.06
CA PRO A 231 -10.47 -9.35 2.13
C PRO A 231 -11.09 -10.20 1.01
N GLU A 232 -12.27 -10.80 1.24
CA GLU A 232 -13.05 -11.51 0.22
C GLU A 232 -13.52 -10.56 -0.87
N PHE A 233 -14.18 -9.47 -0.50
CA PHE A 233 -14.69 -8.50 -1.47
C PHE A 233 -13.58 -7.82 -2.26
N LEU A 234 -12.44 -7.54 -1.63
CA LEU A 234 -11.28 -6.97 -2.31
C LEU A 234 -10.74 -7.89 -3.40
N LEU A 235 -10.51 -9.17 -3.06
CA LEU A 235 -9.93 -10.13 -3.98
C LEU A 235 -10.92 -10.57 -5.06
N GLN A 236 -12.19 -10.78 -4.73
CA GLN A 236 -13.20 -11.25 -5.69
C GLN A 236 -13.37 -10.32 -6.90
N LYS A 237 -13.12 -9.01 -6.73
CA LYS A 237 -13.18 -8.04 -7.84
C LYS A 237 -11.92 -7.98 -8.70
N GLU A 238 -10.81 -8.56 -8.24
CA GLU A 238 -9.49 -8.48 -8.89
C GLU A 238 -9.08 -9.80 -9.57
N VAL A 239 -9.64 -10.93 -9.14
CA VAL A 239 -9.27 -12.27 -9.62
C VAL A 239 -10.49 -13.16 -9.89
N SER A 240 -10.37 -14.06 -10.87
CA SER A 240 -11.42 -15.02 -11.23
C SER A 240 -11.47 -16.28 -10.35
N GLU A 241 -10.33 -16.76 -9.86
CA GLU A 241 -10.21 -18.01 -9.08
C GLU A 241 -9.86 -17.76 -7.61
N ILE A 242 -10.76 -17.10 -6.88
CA ILE A 242 -10.50 -16.62 -5.51
C ILE A 242 -9.97 -17.69 -4.55
N GLY A 243 -10.44 -18.95 -4.65
CA GLY A 243 -10.05 -20.03 -3.75
C GLY A 243 -8.55 -20.36 -3.79
N SER A 244 -7.93 -20.33 -4.97
CA SER A 244 -6.50 -20.59 -5.14
C SER A 244 -5.66 -19.48 -4.51
N TYR A 245 -6.04 -18.22 -4.74
CA TYR A 245 -5.39 -17.06 -4.13
C TYR A 245 -5.52 -17.06 -2.60
N PHE A 246 -6.71 -17.38 -2.08
CA PHE A 246 -6.95 -17.50 -0.65
C PHE A 246 -6.11 -18.58 0.00
N SER A 247 -5.95 -19.73 -0.67
CA SER A 247 -5.13 -20.82 -0.17
C SER A 247 -3.66 -20.40 -0.06
N ILE A 248 -3.14 -19.68 -1.06
CA ILE A 248 -1.78 -19.13 -1.05
C ILE A 248 -1.62 -18.10 0.07
N LEU A 249 -2.51 -17.12 0.18
CA LEU A 249 -2.45 -16.08 1.21
C LEU A 249 -2.55 -16.66 2.62
N LYS A 250 -3.47 -17.61 2.86
CA LYS A 250 -3.56 -18.35 4.12
C LYS A 250 -2.25 -19.05 4.46
N THR A 251 -1.63 -19.69 3.46
CA THR A 251 -0.38 -20.44 3.63
C THR A 251 0.78 -19.53 4.01
N ILE A 252 0.88 -18.37 3.33
CA ILE A 252 1.88 -17.33 3.64
C ILE A 252 1.62 -16.74 5.04
N ALA A 253 0.37 -16.41 5.37
CA ALA A 253 0.00 -15.86 6.67
C ALA A 253 0.29 -16.83 7.84
N ALA A 254 0.29 -18.14 7.57
CA ALA A 254 0.69 -19.19 8.52
C ALA A 254 2.22 -19.37 8.67
N GLY A 255 3.04 -18.52 8.04
CA GLY A 255 4.51 -18.52 8.17
C GLY A 255 5.27 -19.23 7.05
N ASN A 256 4.58 -19.70 6.00
CA ASN A 256 5.26 -20.34 4.87
C ASN A 256 5.64 -19.30 3.82
N HIS A 257 6.85 -18.75 3.94
CA HIS A 257 7.33 -17.68 3.05
C HIS A 257 8.15 -18.18 1.85
N LYS A 258 8.74 -19.38 1.91
CA LYS A 258 9.56 -19.94 0.82
C LYS A 258 8.66 -20.60 -0.24
N LEU A 259 8.92 -20.37 -1.54
CA LEU A 259 8.14 -20.97 -2.65
C LEU A 259 7.95 -22.48 -2.49
N GLY A 260 9.02 -23.21 -2.15
CA GLY A 260 8.96 -24.65 -1.93
C GLY A 260 8.09 -25.05 -0.73
N LYS A 261 8.08 -24.27 0.36
CA LYS A 261 7.22 -24.52 1.52
C LYS A 261 5.75 -24.23 1.18
N ILE A 262 5.46 -23.16 0.44
CA ILE A 262 4.11 -22.83 -0.03
C ILE A 262 3.59 -23.95 -0.93
N ALA A 263 4.38 -24.38 -1.91
CA ALA A 263 4.04 -25.47 -2.82
C ALA A 263 3.78 -26.79 -2.08
N ALA A 264 4.63 -27.14 -1.11
CA ALA A 264 4.47 -28.34 -0.30
C ALA A 264 3.20 -28.30 0.56
N ALA A 265 2.93 -27.16 1.23
CA ALA A 265 1.73 -27.00 2.07
C ALA A 265 0.42 -27.05 1.27
N LEU A 266 0.47 -26.70 -0.02
CA LEU A 266 -0.68 -26.74 -0.93
C LEU A 266 -0.72 -28.02 -1.79
N GLU A 267 0.25 -28.91 -1.65
CA GLU A 267 0.37 -30.15 -2.44
C GLU A 267 0.35 -29.91 -3.96
N VAL A 268 0.99 -28.83 -4.42
CA VAL A 268 1.09 -28.47 -5.85
C VAL A 268 2.54 -28.29 -6.30
N HIS A 269 2.76 -28.38 -7.61
CA HIS A 269 4.06 -28.04 -8.20
C HIS A 269 4.33 -26.52 -8.14
N GLN A 270 5.57 -26.13 -7.84
CA GLN A 270 5.99 -24.73 -7.77
C GLN A 270 5.67 -23.94 -9.05
N THR A 271 5.76 -24.58 -10.22
CA THR A 271 5.45 -23.96 -11.53
C THR A 271 4.00 -23.48 -11.63
N LYS A 272 3.06 -24.14 -10.95
CA LYS A 272 1.66 -23.70 -10.91
C LYS A 272 1.48 -22.44 -10.08
N LEU A 273 2.33 -22.18 -9.09
CA LEU A 273 2.20 -21.03 -8.19
C LEU A 273 2.75 -19.74 -8.79
N THR A 274 3.68 -19.81 -9.74
CA THR A 274 4.38 -18.64 -10.28
C THR A 274 3.43 -17.58 -10.82
N SER A 275 2.37 -17.97 -11.55
CA SER A 275 1.37 -17.04 -12.07
C SER A 275 0.54 -16.40 -10.97
N TYR A 276 0.06 -17.18 -9.99
CA TYR A 276 -0.72 -16.64 -8.86
C TYR A 276 0.11 -15.68 -8.00
N LEU A 277 1.35 -16.04 -7.70
CA LEU A 277 2.27 -15.18 -6.92
C LEU A 277 2.56 -13.88 -7.69
N LYS A 278 2.84 -13.97 -8.99
CA LYS A 278 3.02 -12.79 -9.83
C LYS A 278 1.78 -11.89 -9.80
N ASN A 279 0.59 -12.45 -9.99
CA ASN A 279 -0.65 -11.68 -9.95
C ASN A 279 -0.87 -11.01 -8.59
N LEU A 280 -0.57 -11.68 -7.47
CA LEU A 280 -0.66 -11.08 -6.13
C LEU A 280 0.38 -9.96 -5.90
N ILE A 281 1.55 -10.06 -6.53
CA ILE A 281 2.57 -9.00 -6.52
C ILE A 281 2.11 -7.81 -7.35
N ASP A 282 1.59 -8.05 -8.55
CA ASP A 282 1.07 -7.01 -9.45
C ASP A 282 -0.11 -6.25 -8.81
N LEU A 283 -0.95 -6.97 -8.05
CA LEU A 283 -2.04 -6.41 -7.23
C LEU A 283 -1.58 -5.68 -5.96
N ASP A 284 -0.27 -5.68 -5.66
CA ASP A 284 0.30 -5.06 -4.46
C ASP A 284 -0.24 -5.66 -3.14
N ILE A 285 -0.57 -6.95 -3.16
CA ILE A 285 -1.07 -7.72 -2.01
C ILE A 285 0.07 -8.46 -1.31
N ILE A 286 0.96 -9.06 -2.10
CA ILE A 286 2.18 -9.69 -1.59
C ILE A 286 3.41 -9.02 -2.21
N GLU A 287 4.56 -9.26 -1.62
CA GLU A 287 5.85 -8.96 -2.20
C GLU A 287 6.76 -10.17 -2.13
N ARG A 288 7.76 -10.17 -3.01
CA ARG A 288 8.89 -11.08 -2.92
C ARG A 288 10.10 -10.30 -2.44
N GLU A 289 10.56 -10.60 -1.24
CA GLU A 289 11.76 -10.03 -0.65
C GLU A 289 12.94 -10.98 -0.84
N VAL A 290 14.14 -10.43 -0.96
CA VAL A 290 15.43 -11.16 -0.94
C VAL A 290 16.35 -10.51 0.09
N PRO A 291 17.42 -11.18 0.57
CA PRO A 291 18.37 -10.53 1.45
C PRO A 291 18.89 -9.24 0.80
N ILE A 292 18.95 -8.14 1.55
CA ILE A 292 19.28 -6.81 0.99
C ILE A 292 20.66 -6.75 0.31
N THR A 293 21.56 -7.67 0.68
CA THR A 293 22.91 -7.80 0.11
C THR A 293 22.96 -8.60 -1.20
N GLU A 294 21.83 -9.09 -1.71
CA GLU A 294 21.76 -9.81 -2.98
C GLU A 294 22.00 -8.85 -4.16
N GLU A 295 22.99 -9.15 -5.00
CA GLU A 295 23.34 -8.32 -6.17
C GLU A 295 22.37 -8.50 -7.34
N HIS A 296 21.78 -9.69 -7.48
CA HIS A 296 20.80 -10.03 -8.52
C HIS A 296 19.46 -10.52 -7.90
N PRO A 297 18.68 -9.62 -7.27
CA PRO A 297 17.42 -9.95 -6.59
C PRO A 297 16.44 -10.78 -7.41
N GLU A 298 16.36 -10.51 -8.71
CA GLU A 298 15.44 -11.14 -9.66
C GLU A 298 15.80 -12.61 -9.94
N LYS A 299 17.08 -12.98 -9.79
CA LYS A 299 17.58 -14.36 -9.99
C LYS A 299 17.76 -15.14 -8.70
N SER A 300 17.67 -14.47 -7.55
CA SER A 300 17.93 -15.10 -6.26
C SER A 300 17.01 -16.28 -5.97
N LYS A 301 17.58 -17.35 -5.42
CA LYS A 301 16.81 -18.50 -4.92
C LYS A 301 16.39 -18.33 -3.46
N MET A 302 16.81 -17.24 -2.82
CA MET A 302 16.54 -16.95 -1.41
C MET A 302 15.25 -16.16 -1.19
N GLY A 303 14.44 -15.96 -2.23
CA GLY A 303 13.22 -15.16 -2.15
C GLY A 303 12.18 -15.67 -1.14
N LEU A 304 11.65 -14.75 -0.34
CA LEU A 304 10.56 -14.94 0.60
C LEU A 304 9.33 -14.16 0.13
N TYR A 305 8.15 -14.76 0.23
CA TYR A 305 6.87 -14.13 -0.09
C TYR A 305 6.17 -13.69 1.18
N ASN A 306 5.84 -12.41 1.26
CA ASN A 306 5.18 -11.79 2.42
C ASN A 306 3.92 -11.05 1.96
N ILE A 307 2.88 -11.07 2.79
CA ILE A 307 1.70 -10.23 2.55
C ILE A 307 2.05 -8.81 3.00
N LYS A 308 1.88 -7.83 2.11
CA LYS A 308 2.22 -6.42 2.38
C LYS A 308 1.21 -5.71 3.27
N ASP A 309 -0.03 -6.19 3.22
CA ASP A 309 -1.16 -5.54 3.90
C ASP A 309 -1.35 -6.14 5.29
N ASN A 310 -1.16 -5.31 6.31
CA ASN A 310 -1.29 -5.68 7.72
C ASN A 310 -2.68 -6.25 8.04
N PHE A 311 -3.74 -5.66 7.49
CA PHE A 311 -5.11 -6.08 7.73
C PHE A 311 -5.41 -7.42 7.05
N ILE A 312 -4.98 -7.61 5.80
CA ILE A 312 -5.10 -8.91 5.12
C ILE A 312 -4.33 -9.99 5.89
N THR A 313 -3.11 -9.69 6.35
CA THR A 313 -2.30 -10.62 7.16
C THR A 313 -3.01 -10.98 8.47
N PHE A 314 -3.50 -9.98 9.21
CA PHE A 314 -4.28 -10.18 10.43
C PHE A 314 -5.50 -11.06 10.17
N TRP A 315 -6.24 -10.76 9.11
CA TRP A 315 -7.46 -11.47 8.76
C TRP A 315 -7.21 -12.95 8.43
N PHE A 316 -6.18 -13.26 7.63
CA PHE A 316 -5.81 -14.64 7.33
C PHE A 316 -5.21 -15.39 8.53
N LYS A 317 -4.62 -14.70 9.52
CA LYS A 317 -4.13 -15.30 10.77
C LYS A 317 -5.24 -15.59 11.77
N TYR A 318 -6.20 -14.68 11.93
CA TYR A 318 -7.12 -14.70 13.07
C TYR A 318 -8.60 -14.81 12.70
N VAL A 319 -9.03 -14.31 11.54
CA VAL A 319 -10.45 -14.35 11.14
C VAL A 319 -10.72 -15.60 10.30
N TYR A 320 -10.03 -15.75 9.17
CA TYR A 320 -10.27 -16.84 8.23
C TYR A 320 -10.19 -18.24 8.86
N PRO A 321 -9.18 -18.56 9.70
CA PRO A 321 -9.09 -19.90 10.31
C PRO A 321 -10.17 -20.16 11.37
N ASN A 322 -10.81 -19.11 11.90
CA ASN A 322 -11.80 -19.20 12.97
C ASN A 322 -13.22 -18.82 12.50
N LYS A 323 -13.47 -18.71 11.18
CA LYS A 323 -14.79 -18.34 10.61
C LYS A 323 -15.95 -19.12 11.20
N SER A 324 -15.86 -20.46 11.26
CA SER A 324 -16.92 -21.30 11.83
C SER A 324 -17.21 -21.00 13.31
N LEU A 325 -16.19 -20.62 14.09
CA LEU A 325 -16.38 -20.18 15.48
C LEU A 325 -17.07 -18.82 15.54
N LEU A 326 -16.69 -17.88 14.66
CA LEU A 326 -17.30 -16.55 14.57
C LEU A 326 -18.77 -16.62 14.14
N GLU A 327 -19.07 -17.43 13.12
CA GLU A 327 -20.43 -17.67 12.60
C GLU A 327 -21.33 -18.38 13.62
N SER A 328 -20.77 -19.17 14.53
CA SER A 328 -21.50 -19.78 15.64
C SER A 328 -21.58 -18.89 16.90
N GLY A 329 -21.22 -17.61 16.79
CA GLY A 329 -21.34 -16.62 17.88
C GLY A 329 -20.24 -16.71 18.94
N ARG A 330 -19.15 -17.45 18.71
CA ARG A 330 -18.04 -17.64 19.66
C ARG A 330 -16.94 -16.61 19.47
N SER A 331 -17.30 -15.35 19.29
CA SER A 331 -16.34 -14.24 19.07
C SER A 331 -15.43 -14.01 20.29
N ASP A 332 -15.95 -14.19 21.51
CA ASP A 332 -15.16 -14.05 22.75
C ASP A 332 -13.99 -15.03 22.80
N PHE A 333 -14.20 -16.29 22.40
CA PHE A 333 -13.14 -17.30 22.36
C PHE A 333 -12.03 -16.93 21.36
N VAL A 334 -12.41 -16.37 20.21
CA VAL A 334 -11.45 -15.92 19.19
C VAL A 334 -10.71 -14.66 19.69
N GLU A 335 -11.40 -13.74 20.34
CA GLU A 335 -10.81 -12.55 20.97
C GLU A 335 -9.75 -12.93 22.03
N GLU A 336 -10.05 -13.88 22.92
CA GLU A 336 -9.07 -14.37 23.91
C GLU A 336 -7.82 -14.97 23.25
N LYS A 337 -8.01 -15.73 22.16
CA LYS A 337 -6.89 -16.28 21.38
C LYS A 337 -6.05 -15.17 20.75
N ILE A 338 -6.68 -14.11 20.25
CA ILE A 338 -6.00 -12.93 19.72
C ILE A 338 -5.23 -12.23 20.84
N ARG A 339 -5.85 -11.94 21.98
CA ARG A 339 -5.19 -11.28 23.14
C ARG A 339 -3.91 -12.00 23.57
N LYS A 340 -3.90 -13.34 23.55
CA LYS A 340 -2.73 -14.15 23.92
C LYS A 340 -1.59 -14.12 22.91
N ASN A 341 -1.89 -13.95 21.62
CA ASN A 341 -0.92 -14.21 20.54
C ASN A 341 -0.65 -13.01 19.63
N LEU A 342 -1.45 -11.94 19.71
CA LEU A 342 -1.41 -10.80 18.79
C LEU A 342 -0.03 -10.13 18.76
N ILE A 343 0.59 -9.98 19.93
CA ILE A 343 1.87 -9.30 20.05
C ILE A 343 2.96 -10.11 19.34
N ASP A 344 3.24 -11.31 19.83
CA ASP A 344 4.37 -12.12 19.37
C ASP A 344 4.22 -12.57 17.91
N ASN A 345 2.99 -12.89 17.48
CA ASN A 345 2.77 -13.48 16.15
C ASN A 345 2.38 -12.46 15.08
N HIS A 346 2.21 -11.18 15.41
CA HIS A 346 1.75 -10.18 14.44
C HIS A 346 2.32 -8.79 14.67
N VAL A 347 2.14 -8.20 15.84
CA VAL A 347 2.57 -6.81 16.10
C VAL A 347 4.09 -6.69 16.03
N SER A 348 4.84 -7.67 16.56
CA SER A 348 6.31 -7.67 16.50
C SER A 348 6.85 -7.59 15.07
N TYR A 349 6.23 -8.31 14.12
CA TYR A 349 6.62 -8.26 12.71
C TYR A 349 6.29 -6.91 12.05
N VAL A 350 5.11 -6.35 12.35
CA VAL A 350 4.77 -5.00 11.84
C VAL A 350 5.70 -3.95 12.45
N TYR A 351 6.11 -4.15 13.70
CA TYR A 351 7.04 -3.27 14.39
C TYR A 351 8.44 -3.28 13.75
N GLU A 352 8.93 -4.43 13.28
CA GLU A 352 10.17 -4.51 12.48
C GLU A 352 10.07 -3.62 11.22
N ASP A 353 8.95 -3.66 10.50
CA ASP A 353 8.73 -2.79 9.33
C ASP A 353 8.71 -1.30 9.69
N ILE A 354 8.10 -0.93 10.82
CA ILE A 354 8.10 0.44 11.34
C ILE A 354 9.55 0.89 11.67
N CYS A 355 10.33 0.04 12.33
CA CYS A 355 11.72 0.34 12.67
C CYS A 355 12.60 0.49 11.43
N LYS A 356 12.37 -0.36 10.41
CA LYS A 356 13.01 -0.26 9.09
C LYS A 356 12.72 1.08 8.42
N GLN A 357 11.46 1.54 8.43
CA GLN A 357 11.11 2.88 7.93
C GLN A 357 11.82 4.00 8.70
N ARG A 358 11.92 3.88 10.02
CA ARG A 358 12.61 4.87 10.87
C ARG A 358 14.12 4.86 10.71
N THR A 359 14.70 3.75 10.27
CA THR A 359 16.14 3.66 9.99
C THR A 359 16.55 4.62 8.88
N TRP A 360 15.68 4.87 7.89
CA TRP A 360 15.91 5.91 6.88
C TRP A 360 16.03 7.31 7.47
N LYS A 361 15.43 7.59 8.63
CA LYS A 361 15.57 8.89 9.32
C LYS A 361 16.87 9.00 10.11
N LEU A 362 17.52 7.89 10.47
CA LEU A 362 18.86 7.91 11.08
C LEU A 362 19.93 8.41 10.10
N LEU A 363 19.58 8.50 8.81
CA LEU A 363 20.46 8.95 7.73
C LEU A 363 20.78 10.44 7.73
N SER A 364 19.97 11.26 8.41
CA SER A 364 20.21 12.69 8.46
C SER A 364 21.26 13.09 9.49
N ASP A 365 21.62 12.21 10.41
CA ASP A 365 22.27 12.61 11.66
C ASP A 365 23.75 12.21 11.77
N SER A 366 24.31 11.37 10.87
CA SER A 366 25.76 11.08 10.79
C SER A 366 26.18 9.99 9.79
N LEU A 367 25.27 9.09 9.39
CA LEU A 367 25.55 7.95 8.51
C LEU A 367 24.74 8.07 7.23
N MET A 368 25.36 7.89 6.07
CA MET A 368 24.61 7.79 4.81
C MET A 368 24.46 6.32 4.43
N PHE A 369 23.25 5.86 4.15
CA PHE A 369 22.93 4.55 3.57
C PHE A 369 21.97 4.79 2.42
N ASN A 370 22.11 4.00 1.36
CA ASN A 370 21.21 4.06 0.20
C ASN A 370 20.43 2.75 0.00
N ARG A 371 20.64 1.78 0.90
CA ARG A 371 19.93 0.51 0.96
C ARG A 371 19.56 0.20 2.40
N VAL A 372 18.33 -0.25 2.62
CA VAL A 372 17.81 -0.74 3.90
C VAL A 372 16.86 -1.90 3.61
N GLY A 373 17.01 -3.02 4.29
CA GLY A 373 16.13 -4.18 4.15
C GLY A 373 16.45 -5.25 5.18
N ARG A 374 15.75 -6.38 5.13
CA ARG A 374 16.10 -7.53 5.96
C ARG A 374 17.23 -8.33 5.35
N TRP A 375 17.88 -9.13 6.18
CA TRP A 375 18.87 -10.08 5.69
C TRP A 375 18.63 -11.45 6.31
N TRP A 376 18.71 -12.49 5.49
CA TRP A 376 18.71 -13.87 5.95
C TRP A 376 19.75 -14.67 5.19
N GLY A 377 20.39 -15.60 5.91
CA GLY A 377 21.49 -16.41 5.42
C GLY A 377 21.16 -17.90 5.37
N SER A 378 22.24 -18.69 5.35
CA SER A 378 22.15 -20.14 5.61
C SER A 378 21.87 -20.39 7.09
N LYS A 379 21.39 -21.60 7.45
CA LYS A 379 21.16 -22.04 8.85
C LYS A 379 20.14 -21.19 9.63
N ASP A 380 19.14 -20.63 8.94
CA ASP A 380 18.04 -19.86 9.54
C ASP A 380 18.49 -18.65 10.39
N VAL A 381 19.66 -18.07 10.05
CA VAL A 381 20.11 -16.79 10.61
C VAL A 381 19.39 -15.64 9.90
N GLU A 382 18.77 -14.76 10.68
CA GLU A 382 18.04 -13.57 10.20
C GLU A 382 18.42 -12.34 11.02
N ILE A 383 18.54 -11.20 10.32
CA ILE A 383 18.74 -9.87 10.88
C ILE A 383 17.61 -8.96 10.38
N ASP A 384 16.87 -8.39 11.32
CA ASP A 384 15.65 -7.60 11.06
C ASP A 384 15.94 -6.35 10.22
N ILE A 385 17.10 -5.72 10.41
CA ILE A 385 17.50 -4.54 9.65
C ILE A 385 18.96 -4.65 9.26
N VAL A 386 19.23 -4.54 7.97
CA VAL A 386 20.56 -4.30 7.42
C VAL A 386 20.48 -3.08 6.52
N ALA A 387 21.29 -2.07 6.81
CA ALA A 387 21.42 -0.87 6.00
C ALA A 387 22.88 -0.67 5.61
N TYR A 388 23.15 -0.24 4.39
CA TYR A 388 24.52 0.05 3.96
C TYR A 388 24.56 1.09 2.84
N ASP A 389 25.70 1.75 2.70
CA ASP A 389 26.00 2.57 1.52
C ASP A 389 26.72 1.71 0.48
N SER A 390 26.10 1.51 -0.68
CA SER A 390 26.72 0.76 -1.76
C SER A 390 28.03 1.37 -2.26
N ASN A 391 28.25 2.67 -2.02
CA ASN A 391 29.46 3.40 -2.43
C ASN A 391 30.45 3.62 -1.27
N GLY A 392 30.03 3.27 -0.06
CA GLY A 392 30.75 3.55 1.18
C GLY A 392 31.29 2.30 1.85
N LYS A 393 31.66 2.45 3.12
CA LYS A 393 32.14 1.36 3.97
C LYS A 393 31.18 1.05 5.11
N ASP A 394 30.24 1.93 5.40
CA ASP A 394 29.36 1.81 6.55
C ASP A 394 28.24 0.80 6.30
N ILE A 395 28.07 -0.12 7.24
CA ILE A 395 26.97 -1.07 7.33
C ILE A 395 26.39 -1.03 8.75
N LEU A 396 25.07 -0.96 8.84
CA LEU A 396 24.31 -0.99 10.07
C LEU A 396 23.55 -2.31 10.15
N PHE A 397 23.70 -3.00 11.26
CA PHE A 397 22.90 -4.17 11.63
C PHE A 397 21.91 -3.77 12.71
N GLY A 398 20.67 -4.23 12.63
CA GLY A 398 19.63 -3.85 13.55
C GLY A 398 18.72 -4.99 13.97
N GLU A 399 18.28 -4.91 15.21
CA GLU A 399 17.32 -5.85 15.81
C GLU A 399 16.18 -5.06 16.47
N CYS A 400 14.95 -5.53 16.25
CA CYS A 400 13.73 -4.89 16.73
C CYS A 400 13.08 -5.73 17.82
N LYS A 401 12.73 -5.10 18.94
CA LYS A 401 12.15 -5.81 20.10
C LYS A 401 10.89 -5.13 20.63
N TYR A 402 9.76 -5.66 20.21
CA TYR A 402 8.45 -5.33 20.76
C TYR A 402 8.08 -6.28 21.90
N SER A 403 8.49 -5.95 23.12
CA SER A 403 8.19 -6.78 24.30
C SER A 403 8.08 -5.91 25.55
N LYS A 404 7.54 -6.46 26.63
CA LYS A 404 7.38 -5.78 27.93
C LYS A 404 8.69 -5.59 28.72
N ASN A 405 9.74 -6.30 28.35
CA ASN A 405 11.00 -6.32 29.10
C ASN A 405 12.05 -5.47 28.41
N LYS A 406 12.81 -4.70 29.21
CA LYS A 406 14.03 -4.01 28.79
C LYS A 406 15.01 -4.99 28.13
N LYS A 407 15.80 -4.48 27.17
CA LYS A 407 16.84 -5.26 26.48
C LYS A 407 18.23 -4.89 26.99
N GLY A 408 19.07 -5.91 27.18
CA GLY A 408 20.44 -5.76 27.65
C GLY A 408 21.45 -6.26 26.62
N LEU A 409 22.72 -6.38 27.04
CA LEU A 409 23.86 -6.73 26.18
C LEU A 409 23.65 -8.01 25.37
N SER A 410 22.93 -9.00 25.90
CA SER A 410 22.68 -10.27 25.20
C SER A 410 22.03 -10.11 23.82
N VAL A 411 21.20 -9.08 23.62
CA VAL A 411 20.61 -8.80 22.30
C VAL A 411 21.66 -8.23 21.34
N LEU A 412 22.54 -7.35 21.84
CA LEU A 412 23.64 -6.78 21.06
C LEU A 412 24.65 -7.86 20.67
N ASP A 413 25.03 -8.72 21.60
CA ASP A 413 26.00 -9.78 21.36
C ASP A 413 25.48 -10.79 20.34
N ALA A 414 24.20 -11.18 20.46
CA ALA A 414 23.55 -12.02 19.45
C ALA A 414 23.55 -11.34 18.07
N LEU A 415 23.28 -10.04 17.99
CA LEU A 415 23.29 -9.29 16.73
C LEU A 415 24.70 -9.22 16.12
N LYS A 416 25.73 -9.01 16.94
CA LYS A 416 27.15 -9.04 16.52
C LYS A 416 27.56 -10.43 16.03
N ASP A 417 27.06 -11.49 16.64
CA ASP A 417 27.33 -12.85 16.16
C ASP A 417 26.66 -13.11 14.81
N LYS A 418 25.41 -12.67 14.63
CA LYS A 418 24.69 -12.74 13.34
C LYS A 418 25.39 -11.92 12.25
N SER A 419 25.91 -10.73 12.56
CA SER A 419 26.52 -9.83 11.57
C SER A 419 27.74 -10.44 10.88
N ARG A 420 28.43 -11.38 11.52
CA ARG A 420 29.58 -12.12 10.96
C ARG A 420 29.20 -12.98 9.75
N GLU A 421 27.94 -13.40 9.63
CA GLU A 421 27.47 -14.21 8.50
C GLU A 421 27.16 -13.37 7.25
N VAL A 422 27.01 -12.04 7.40
CA VAL A 422 26.70 -11.14 6.29
C VAL A 422 27.96 -10.87 5.48
N LYS A 423 28.07 -11.45 4.28
CA LYS A 423 29.25 -11.29 3.41
C LYS A 423 29.15 -10.04 2.53
N TRP A 424 29.24 -8.87 3.15
CA TRP A 424 29.27 -7.58 2.44
C TRP A 424 30.53 -6.79 2.83
N ASN A 425 31.36 -6.42 1.85
CA ASN A 425 32.56 -5.59 2.00
C ASN A 425 33.47 -5.98 3.19
N MET A 426 33.64 -7.28 3.46
CA MET A 426 34.22 -7.82 4.70
C MET A 426 35.60 -7.25 5.07
N GLU A 427 36.42 -6.91 4.08
CA GLU A 427 37.79 -6.42 4.32
C GLU A 427 37.83 -4.94 4.73
N ASN A 428 36.77 -4.17 4.44
CA ASN A 428 36.80 -2.72 4.56
C ASN A 428 35.57 -2.13 5.25
N ARG A 429 34.58 -2.93 5.63
CA ARG A 429 33.33 -2.42 6.20
C ARG A 429 33.54 -1.85 7.61
N LYS A 430 32.77 -0.81 7.92
CA LYS A 430 32.61 -0.24 9.26
C LYS A 430 31.25 -0.65 9.78
N GLU A 431 31.26 -1.41 10.88
CA GLU A 431 30.04 -1.96 11.45
C GLU A 431 29.43 -1.03 12.49
N HIS A 432 28.14 -0.77 12.31
CA HIS A 432 27.28 -0.08 13.24
C HIS A 432 26.17 -1.02 13.69
N PHE A 433 25.63 -0.79 14.88
CA PHE A 433 24.57 -1.60 15.46
C PHE A 433 23.44 -0.72 15.96
N VAL A 434 22.19 -1.06 15.66
CA VAL A 434 21.02 -0.40 16.22
C VAL A 434 20.11 -1.40 16.92
N ILE A 435 19.67 -1.08 18.12
CA ILE A 435 18.63 -1.86 18.81
C ILE A 435 17.42 -0.97 19.00
N PHE A 436 16.29 -1.41 18.47
CA PHE A 436 14.98 -0.81 18.73
C PHE A 436 14.30 -1.59 19.86
N SER A 437 13.85 -0.89 20.90
CA SER A 437 13.10 -1.53 21.98
C SER A 437 11.93 -0.67 22.46
N LYS A 438 10.73 -1.26 22.42
CA LYS A 438 9.53 -0.69 23.03
C LYS A 438 9.74 -0.34 24.51
N SER A 439 10.32 -1.25 25.28
CA SER A 439 10.41 -1.13 26.75
C SER A 439 11.75 -0.54 27.23
N GLY A 440 12.59 -0.07 26.31
CA GLY A 440 13.90 0.49 26.61
C GLY A 440 14.98 -0.53 26.96
N PHE A 441 16.04 -0.05 27.60
CA PHE A 441 17.29 -0.77 27.78
C PHE A 441 17.70 -0.89 29.25
N THR A 442 18.51 -1.90 29.57
CA THR A 442 19.16 -2.03 30.87
C THR A 442 20.29 -1.00 31.00
N ASP A 443 20.61 -0.59 32.23
CA ASP A 443 21.62 0.43 32.49
C ASP A 443 22.99 0.02 31.94
N GLU A 444 23.34 -1.27 32.06
CA GLU A 444 24.55 -1.87 31.47
C GLU A 444 24.66 -1.65 29.95
N LEU A 445 23.56 -1.78 29.20
CA LEU A 445 23.60 -1.58 27.74
C LEU A 445 23.64 -0.09 27.39
N LEU A 446 23.04 0.77 28.21
CA LEU A 446 23.13 2.23 28.06
C LEU A 446 24.58 2.70 28.24
N GLU A 447 25.22 2.31 29.34
CA GLU A 447 26.64 2.60 29.62
C GLU A 447 27.55 2.08 28.49
N TYR A 448 27.32 0.84 28.02
CA TYR A 448 28.07 0.30 26.90
C TYR A 448 27.93 1.14 25.63
N ALA A 449 26.73 1.62 25.30
CA ALA A 449 26.49 2.43 24.10
C ALA A 449 27.10 3.83 24.20
N GLU A 450 27.21 4.41 25.41
CA GLU A 450 27.92 5.67 25.63
C GLU A 450 29.42 5.55 25.31
N ASP A 451 30.03 4.42 25.69
CA ASP A 451 31.44 4.11 25.41
C ASP A 451 31.71 3.65 23.96
N ASN A 452 30.67 3.27 23.21
CA ASN A 452 30.79 2.68 21.88
C ASN A 452 29.94 3.45 20.84
N HIS A 453 30.55 4.46 20.21
CA HIS A 453 29.87 5.35 19.25
C HIS A 453 29.27 4.68 18.00
N ASN A 454 29.57 3.40 17.75
CA ASN A 454 28.96 2.63 16.67
C ASN A 454 27.70 1.84 17.11
N VAL A 455 27.23 2.03 18.34
CA VAL A 455 26.02 1.41 18.88
C VAL A 455 24.94 2.46 19.15
N TYR A 456 23.79 2.28 18.52
CA TYR A 456 22.63 3.17 18.58
C TYR A 456 21.50 2.47 19.31
N LEU A 457 20.95 3.15 20.32
CA LEU A 457 19.80 2.68 21.08
C LEU A 457 18.60 3.57 20.77
N ARG A 458 17.46 2.95 20.43
CA ARG A 458 16.23 3.66 20.08
C ARG A 458 15.04 3.10 20.87
N THR A 459 14.43 3.98 21.65
CA THR A 459 13.20 3.70 22.40
C THR A 459 12.01 4.38 21.77
N ASP A 460 10.84 3.81 22.02
CA ASP A 460 9.54 4.29 21.53
C ASP A 460 8.67 4.83 22.66
N THR A 461 9.35 5.50 23.61
CA THR A 461 8.74 6.22 24.72
C THR A 461 8.47 7.65 24.36
#